data_AF-A0A7T3E6U6-F1
#
_entry.id   AF-A0A7T3E6U6-F1
#
_cell.length_a   1.000
_cell.length_b   1.000
_cell.length_c   1.000
_cell.angle_alpha   90.00
_cell.angle_beta   90.00
_cell.angle_gamma   90.00
#
_symmetry.space_group_name_H-M   'P 1'
#
loop_
_entity.id
_entity.type
_entity.pdbx_description
1 polymer ?
#
loop_
_entity_poly.entity_id
_entity_poly.type
_entity_poly.pdbx_seq_one_letter_code
_entity_poly.pdbx_strand_id
1 'polypeptide(L)'
;MSITITPLSPERLGITGGVEMELRVPFDGDEDRFHLAISDGTLIAGEYDPEGDHFHYQVEIEGAGITRIAGDTVTVDWRPEWVTIGVYQPVPARAIEPLPLFESA
;
A
#
# COMPACT_ATOMS: atom_id res chain seq x y z
N MET A 1 -8.61 -9.58 -12.31
CA MET A 1 -8.36 -10.25 -11.01
C MET A 1 -7.82 -9.18 -10.11
N SER A 2 -8.31 -9.09 -8.88
CA SER A 2 -7.96 -8.06 -7.90
C SER A 2 -7.47 -8.73 -6.62
N ILE A 3 -6.79 -7.97 -5.78
CA ILE A 3 -6.58 -8.35 -4.38
C ILE A 3 -7.35 -7.44 -3.45
N THR A 4 -7.73 -7.99 -2.30
CA THR A 4 -8.31 -7.24 -1.19
C THR A 4 -7.44 -7.45 0.04
N ILE A 5 -7.10 -6.34 0.70
CA ILE A 5 -6.34 -6.27 1.94
C ILE A 5 -7.31 -5.87 3.04
N THR A 6 -7.43 -6.70 4.07
CA THR A 6 -8.34 -6.49 5.20
C THR A 6 -7.61 -6.72 6.53
N PRO A 7 -7.87 -5.93 7.57
CA PRO A 7 -7.34 -6.24 8.89
C PRO A 7 -7.97 -7.51 9.45
N LEU A 8 -7.14 -8.35 10.06
CA LEU A 8 -7.56 -9.49 10.87
C LEU A 8 -7.40 -9.20 12.37
N SER A 9 -6.36 -8.43 12.70
CA SER A 9 -6.08 -7.84 14.00
C SER A 9 -5.13 -6.65 13.82
N PRO A 10 -4.83 -5.88 14.87
CA PRO A 10 -3.84 -4.79 14.78
C PRO A 10 -2.46 -5.26 14.29
N GLU A 11 -2.09 -6.53 14.53
CA GLU A 11 -0.80 -7.07 14.10
C GLU A 11 -0.86 -7.88 12.80
N ARG A 12 -2.04 -8.07 12.19
CA ARG A 12 -2.23 -9.02 11.08
C ARG A 12 -3.18 -8.50 10.01
N LEU A 13 -2.73 -8.60 8.77
CA LEU A 13 -3.52 -8.31 7.58
C LEU A 13 -3.76 -9.58 6.77
N GLY A 14 -4.99 -9.75 6.30
CA GLY A 14 -5.36 -10.79 5.34
C GLY A 14 -5.30 -10.22 3.93
N ILE A 15 -4.74 -11.00 3.00
CA ILE A 15 -4.75 -10.74 1.57
C ILE A 15 -5.56 -11.84 0.90
N THR A 16 -6.56 -11.47 0.10
CA THR A 16 -7.46 -12.41 -0.58
C THR A 16 -7.65 -12.06 -2.06
N GLY A 17 -8.18 -13.01 -2.84
CA GLY A 17 -8.56 -12.85 -4.25
C GLY A 17 -7.52 -13.41 -5.22
N GLY A 18 -6.62 -12.56 -5.72
CA GLY A 18 -5.55 -12.94 -6.65
C GLY A 18 -4.41 -13.74 -6.01
N VAL A 19 -4.20 -13.53 -4.70
CA VAL A 19 -3.30 -14.29 -3.85
C VAL A 19 -3.95 -14.40 -2.47
N GLU A 20 -3.69 -15.51 -1.78
CA GLU A 20 -4.22 -15.78 -0.45
C GLU A 20 -3.03 -15.87 0.52
N MET A 21 -2.92 -14.90 1.43
CA MET A 21 -1.87 -14.91 2.45
C MET A 21 -2.24 -14.05 3.66
N GLU A 22 -1.50 -14.26 4.74
CA GLU A 22 -1.57 -13.43 5.94
C GLU A 22 -0.21 -12.78 6.17
N LEU A 23 -0.22 -11.47 6.42
CA LEU A 23 0.96 -10.65 6.65
C LEU A 23 0.97 -10.14 8.08
N ARG A 24 2.12 -10.23 8.75
CA ARG A 24 2.32 -9.64 10.07
C ARG A 24 2.74 -8.18 9.91
N VAL A 25 2.06 -7.28 10.61
CA VAL A 25 2.40 -5.85 10.63
C VAL A 25 3.72 -5.65 11.40
N PRO A 26 4.73 -5.03 10.78
CA PRO A 26 6.05 -4.85 11.39
C PRO A 26 6.11 -3.52 12.14
N PHE A 27 5.28 -3.33 13.17
CA PHE A 27 5.41 -2.16 14.04
C PHE A 27 6.83 -2.09 14.61
N ASP A 28 7.39 -0.88 14.64
CA ASP A 28 8.75 -0.62 15.11
C ASP A 28 8.73 0.43 16.23
N GLY A 29 8.81 -0.04 17.48
CA GLY A 29 8.77 0.83 18.66
C GLY A 29 7.43 1.58 18.77
N ASP A 30 7.50 2.91 18.74
CA ASP A 30 6.35 3.82 18.84
C ASP A 30 5.78 4.20 17.45
N GLU A 31 6.24 3.57 16.37
CA GLU A 31 5.74 3.80 15.01
C GLU A 31 4.58 2.84 14.69
N ASP A 32 3.36 3.41 14.63
CA ASP A 32 2.11 2.71 14.29
C ASP A 32 1.90 2.58 12.77
N ARG A 33 2.89 2.97 11.96
CA ARG A 33 2.83 2.89 10.50
C ARG A 33 3.67 1.78 9.90
N PHE A 34 3.24 1.35 8.72
CA PHE A 34 3.95 0.38 7.88
C PHE A 34 3.72 0.69 6.40
N HIS A 35 4.46 -0.01 5.56
CA HIS A 35 4.26 0.02 4.11
C HIS A 35 3.82 -1.33 3.57
N LEU A 36 2.89 -1.28 2.61
CA LEU A 36 2.56 -2.36 1.71
C LEU A 36 3.03 -2.00 0.31
N ALA A 37 3.89 -2.85 -0.27
CA ALA A 37 4.31 -2.73 -1.66
C ALA A 37 3.71 -3.87 -2.48
N ILE A 38 3.25 -3.53 -3.68
CA ILE A 38 2.54 -4.43 -4.58
C ILE A 38 3.30 -4.45 -5.92
N SER A 39 3.36 -5.63 -6.55
CA SER A 39 4.10 -5.84 -7.81
C SER A 39 3.70 -4.97 -9.00
N ASP A 40 2.56 -4.27 -8.93
CA ASP A 40 2.13 -3.30 -9.95
C ASP A 40 2.82 -1.92 -9.80
N GLY A 41 3.65 -1.77 -8.76
CA GLY A 41 4.31 -0.52 -8.40
C GLY A 41 3.57 0.31 -7.34
N THR A 42 2.39 -0.13 -6.88
CA THR A 42 1.64 0.58 -5.86
C THR A 42 2.34 0.48 -4.50
N LEU A 43 2.47 1.61 -3.81
CA LEU A 43 2.94 1.71 -2.43
C LEU A 43 1.86 2.36 -1.57
N ILE A 44 1.50 1.68 -0.48
CA ILE A 44 0.46 2.11 0.45
C ILE A 44 1.06 2.23 1.84
N ALA A 45 0.85 3.37 2.49
CA ALA A 45 1.07 3.52 3.91
C ALA A 45 -0.20 3.09 4.67
N GLY A 46 -0.02 2.25 5.68
CA GLY A 46 -1.05 1.94 6.66
C GLY A 46 -0.65 2.47 8.03
N GLU A 47 -1.61 2.99 8.78
CA GLU A 47 -1.46 3.50 10.14
C GLU A 47 -2.57 2.88 11.00
N TYR A 48 -2.22 2.30 12.14
CA TYR A 48 -3.21 1.80 13.08
C TYR A 48 -3.65 2.92 14.04
N ASP A 49 -4.95 3.20 14.13
CA ASP A 49 -5.54 4.08 15.13
C ASP A 49 -5.99 3.24 16.35
N PRO A 50 -5.29 3.31 17.50
CA PRO A 50 -5.66 2.55 18.68
C PRO A 50 -6.96 3.03 19.35
N GLU A 51 -7.36 4.29 19.17
CA GLU A 51 -8.58 4.84 19.75
C GLU A 51 -9.81 4.37 18.97
N GLY A 52 -9.69 4.35 17.65
CA GLY A 52 -10.74 3.93 16.74
C GLY A 52 -10.77 2.43 16.45
N ASP A 53 -9.77 1.66 16.86
CA ASP A 53 -9.59 0.22 16.56
C ASP A 53 -9.72 -0.10 15.06
N HIS A 54 -9.10 0.73 14.22
CA HIS A 54 -9.11 0.54 12.77
C HIS A 54 -7.84 1.06 12.11
N PHE A 55 -7.63 0.66 10.86
CA PHE A 55 -6.52 1.16 10.06
C PHE A 55 -6.95 2.31 9.17
N HIS A 56 -6.08 3.30 9.06
CA HIS A 56 -6.08 4.30 8.00
C HIS A 56 -5.08 3.91 6.93
N TYR A 57 -5.48 4.07 5.66
CA TYR A 57 -4.60 3.82 4.52
C TYR A 57 -4.46 5.05 3.66
N GLN A 58 -3.27 5.23 3.09
CA GLN A 58 -2.95 6.25 2.10
C GLN A 58 -2.12 5.65 0.97
N VAL A 59 -2.47 5.97 -0.27
CA VAL A 59 -1.62 5.63 -1.42
C VAL A 59 -0.50 6.65 -1.51
N GLU A 60 0.74 6.20 -1.33
CA GLU A 60 1.95 7.03 -1.42
C GLU A 60 2.50 7.05 -2.85
N ILE A 61 2.43 5.91 -3.55
CA ILE A 61 2.82 5.80 -4.96
C ILE A 61 1.73 5.02 -5.69
N GLU A 62 1.15 5.63 -6.72
CA GLU A 62 0.21 4.98 -7.63
C GLU A 62 0.96 4.05 -8.58
N GLY A 63 0.60 2.77 -8.57
CA GLY A 63 1.06 1.77 -9.52
C GLY A 63 0.21 1.71 -10.79
N ALA A 64 0.33 0.60 -11.52
CA ALA A 64 -0.47 0.36 -12.72
C ALA A 64 -1.92 -0.08 -12.41
N GLY A 65 -2.15 -0.69 -11.23
CA GLY A 65 -3.47 -1.10 -10.78
C GLY A 65 -4.32 0.06 -10.30
N ILE A 66 -5.64 -0.12 -10.32
CA ILE A 66 -6.55 0.86 -9.72
C ILE A 66 -6.73 0.53 -8.24
N THR A 67 -6.19 1.38 -7.38
CA THR A 67 -6.29 1.26 -5.92
C THR A 67 -7.54 1.97 -5.40
N ARG A 68 -8.27 1.32 -4.50
CA ARG A 68 -9.45 1.88 -3.82
C ARG A 68 -9.36 1.59 -2.34
N ILE A 69 -9.60 2.60 -1.52
CA ILE A 69 -9.63 2.51 -0.07
C ILE A 69 -11.07 2.77 0.38
N ALA A 70 -11.61 1.86 1.18
CA ALA A 70 -12.97 1.94 1.72
C ALA A 70 -12.96 1.54 3.19
N GLY A 71 -12.90 2.53 4.09
CA GLY A 71 -12.67 2.28 5.51
C GLY A 71 -11.28 1.71 5.75
N ASP A 72 -11.22 0.56 6.41
CA ASP A 72 -10.00 -0.19 6.71
C ASP A 72 -9.66 -1.26 5.65
N THR A 73 -10.35 -1.25 4.51
CA THR A 73 -10.15 -2.22 3.44
C THR A 73 -9.56 -1.55 2.22
N VAL A 74 -8.56 -2.20 1.62
CA VAL A 74 -7.92 -1.76 0.38
C VAL A 74 -8.17 -2.80 -0.71
N THR A 75 -8.62 -2.35 -1.88
CA THR A 75 -8.73 -3.19 -3.07
C THR A 75 -7.82 -2.66 -4.15
N VAL A 76 -7.00 -3.53 -4.74
CA VAL A 76 -6.18 -3.19 -5.92
C VAL A 76 -6.63 -4.05 -7.09
N ASP A 77 -7.15 -3.40 -8.12
CA ASP A 77 -7.64 -4.07 -9.33
C ASP A 77 -6.48 -4.39 -10.28
N TRP A 78 -5.67 -5.33 -9.83
CA TRP A 78 -4.53 -5.88 -10.54
C TRP A 78 -4.33 -7.35 -10.14
N ARG A 79 -3.65 -8.13 -10.99
CA ARG A 79 -3.23 -9.48 -10.64
C ARG A 79 -1.78 -9.43 -10.14
N PRO A 80 -1.54 -9.23 -8.84
CA PRO A 80 -0.18 -9.12 -8.34
C PRO A 80 0.54 -10.46 -8.38
N GLU A 81 1.84 -10.41 -8.62
CA GLU A 81 2.76 -11.54 -8.48
C GLU A 81 3.26 -11.66 -7.04
N TRP A 82 3.32 -10.53 -6.32
CA TRP A 82 3.69 -10.46 -4.92
C TRP A 82 3.05 -9.25 -4.24
N VAL A 83 2.89 -9.38 -2.94
CA VAL A 83 2.59 -8.32 -1.98
C VAL A 83 3.59 -8.48 -0.84
N THR A 84 4.17 -7.39 -0.37
CA THR A 84 5.11 -7.42 0.76
C THR A 84 4.81 -6.30 1.73
N ILE A 85 5.20 -6.51 2.99
CA ILE A 85 5.01 -5.57 4.09
C ILE A 85 6.36 -5.22 4.71
N GLY A 86 6.54 -3.96 5.09
CA GLY A 86 7.77 -3.47 5.69
C GLY A 86 7.53 -2.33 6.66
N VAL A 87 8.55 -2.03 7.46
CA VAL A 87 8.55 -0.86 8.35
C VAL A 87 8.31 0.42 7.54
N TYR A 88 7.62 1.38 8.15
CA TYR A 88 7.41 2.68 7.51
C TYR A 88 8.75 3.37 7.25
N GLN A 89 8.85 4.03 6.10
CA GLN A 89 9.99 4.86 5.73
C GLN A 89 9.47 6.11 5.01
N PRO A 90 10.03 7.31 5.22
CA PRO A 90 9.61 8.48 4.45
C PRO A 90 9.83 8.26 2.95
N VAL A 91 8.77 8.43 2.15
CA VAL A 91 8.88 8.36 0.69
C VAL A 91 9.39 9.72 0.18
N PRO A 92 10.56 9.77 -0.48
CA PRO A 92 11.07 11.02 -1.01
C PRO A 92 10.17 11.54 -2.14
N ALA A 93 9.95 12.85 -2.16
CA ALA A 93 9.22 13.49 -3.25
C ALA A 93 9.91 13.20 -4.58
N ARG A 94 9.14 12.69 -5.57
CA ARG A 94 9.65 12.46 -6.91
C ARG A 94 9.98 13.82 -7.56
N ALA A 95 11.24 14.04 -7.89
CA ALA A 95 11.62 15.14 -8.76
C ALA A 95 11.01 14.91 -10.15
N ILE A 96 10.12 15.80 -10.58
CA ILE A 96 9.58 15.76 -11.95
C ILE A 96 10.63 16.41 -12.84
N GLU A 97 11.44 15.59 -13.51
CA GLU A 97 12.27 16.08 -14.62
C GLU A 97 11.36 16.24 -15.84
N PRO A 98 11.19 17.48 -16.36
CA PRO A 98 10.39 17.68 -17.55
C PRO A 98 11.04 16.93 -18.71
N LEU A 99 10.20 16.27 -19.52
CA LEU A 99 10.68 15.68 -20.77
C LEU A 99 11.33 16.78 -21.63
N PRO A 100 12.41 16.46 -22.37
CA PRO A 100 12.99 17.42 -23.30
C PRO A 100 11.89 17.87 -24.26
N LEU A 101 11.76 19.19 -24.43
CA LEU A 101 10.88 19.75 -25.45
C LEU A 101 11.33 19.19 -26.80
N PHE A 102 10.40 18.59 -27.55
CA PHE A 102 10.68 18.21 -28.93
C PHE A 102 11.18 19.47 -29.66
N GLU A 103 12.36 19.40 -30.29
CA GLU A 103 12.80 20.49 -31.14
C GLU A 103 11.77 20.69 -32.24
N SER A 104 11.23 21.90 -32.35
CA SER A 104 10.35 22.28 -33.46
C SER A 104 11.11 22.10 -34.77
N ALA A 105 10.63 21.18 -35.61
CA ALA A 105 11.15 20.92 -36.96
C ALA A 105 10.95 22.12 -37.91
#